data_AF-A0A1P8NBQ2-F1
#
_entry.id   AF-A0A1P8NBQ2-F1
#
_cell.length_a   1.000
_cell.length_b   1.000
_cell.length_c   1.000
_cell.angle_alpha   90.00
_cell.angle_beta   90.00
_cell.angle_gamma   90.00
#
_symmetry.space_group_name_H-M   'P 1'
#
loop_
_entity.id
_entity.type
_entity.pdbx_description
1 polymer ?
#
loop_
_entity_poly.entity_id
_entity_poly.type
_entity_poly.pdbx_seq_one_letter_code
_entity_poly.pdbx_strand_id
1 'polypeptide(L)'
;MTHEPGSCRACWQPCFAEPRPGTAFCSACWLLLAAHPAGRVRAAVASRADVPLDVLEDLAEDMHAPVAYDARARLEKLTADQNHTEDRWGSEH
;
A
#
# COMPACT_ATOMS: atom_id res chain seq x y z
N MET A 1 2.90 -8.43 -22.86
CA MET A 1 3.35 -9.32 -21.77
C MET A 1 3.68 -8.46 -20.58
N THR A 2 3.04 -8.67 -19.44
CA THR A 2 3.35 -7.88 -18.23
C THR A 2 4.23 -8.72 -17.33
N HIS A 3 5.50 -8.31 -17.17
CA HIS A 3 6.49 -9.06 -16.41
C HIS A 3 6.32 -8.73 -14.92
N GLU A 4 5.84 -9.71 -14.15
CA GLU A 4 5.56 -9.54 -12.72
C GLU A 4 6.85 -9.39 -11.90
N PRO A 5 6.76 -8.73 -10.72
CA PRO A 5 7.83 -8.72 -9.73
C PRO A 5 8.35 -10.12 -9.43
N GLY A 6 9.67 -10.32 -9.54
CA GLY A 6 10.33 -11.62 -9.28
C GLY A 6 10.32 -12.61 -10.45
N SER A 7 9.41 -12.47 -11.42
CA SER A 7 9.32 -13.38 -12.58
C SER A 7 10.34 -13.07 -13.68
N CYS A 8 10.90 -11.86 -13.72
CA CYS A 8 11.92 -11.46 -14.69
C CYS A 8 13.03 -10.65 -14.02
N ARG A 9 14.25 -11.20 -13.94
CA ARG A 9 15.41 -10.55 -13.32
C ARG A 9 15.97 -9.35 -14.11
N ALA A 10 15.56 -9.20 -15.38
CA ALA A 10 15.91 -8.04 -16.19
C ALA A 10 14.98 -6.85 -15.92
N CYS A 11 13.70 -7.10 -15.64
CA CYS A 11 12.71 -6.06 -15.34
C CYS A 11 12.66 -5.72 -13.85
N TRP A 12 12.94 -6.70 -13.00
CA TRP A 12 12.87 -6.58 -11.54
C TRP A 12 14.21 -7.00 -10.94
N GLN A 13 15.02 -5.98 -10.63
CA GLN A 13 16.27 -6.17 -9.92
C GLN A 13 16.06 -5.99 -8.41
N PRO A 14 16.83 -6.70 -7.56
CA PRO A 14 16.84 -6.44 -6.13
C PRO A 14 17.19 -4.98 -5.85
N CYS A 15 16.39 -4.34 -4.99
CA CYS A 15 16.72 -3.03 -4.44
C CYS A 15 17.41 -3.23 -3.09
N PHE A 16 18.49 -2.47 -2.85
CA PHE A 16 19.26 -2.50 -1.60
C PHE A 16 19.08 -1.23 -0.76
N ALA A 17 18.12 -0.38 -1.13
CA ALA A 17 17.79 0.80 -0.36
C ALA A 17 17.07 0.42 0.94
N GLU A 18 17.24 1.23 1.97
CA GLU A 18 16.59 1.01 3.27
C GLU A 18 15.05 1.09 3.14
N PRO A 19 14.31 0.16 3.75
CA PRO A 19 12.86 0.23 3.81
C PRO A 19 12.39 1.48 4.57
N ARG A 20 11.20 1.99 4.23
CA ARG A 20 10.56 3.02 5.07
C ARG A 20 10.26 2.41 6.44
N PRO A 21 10.38 3.17 7.54
CA PRO A 21 10.04 2.69 8.88
C PRO A 21 8.64 2.07 8.91
N GLY A 22 8.54 0.85 9.45
CA GLY A 22 7.27 0.12 9.55
C GLY A 22 6.77 -0.53 8.24
N THR A 23 7.57 -0.54 7.18
CA THR A 23 7.18 -1.12 5.88
C THR A 23 8.24 -2.08 5.32
N ALA A 24 7.85 -2.97 4.42
CA ALA A 24 8.78 -3.92 3.79
C ALA A 24 9.65 -3.33 2.67
N PHE A 25 9.32 -2.15 2.13
CA PHE A 25 9.98 -1.60 0.95
C PHE A 25 10.41 -0.14 1.13
N CYS A 26 11.41 0.29 0.36
CA CYS A 26 11.77 1.70 0.26
C CYS A 26 10.71 2.48 -0.52
N SER A 27 10.72 3.81 -0.44
CA SER A 27 9.73 4.67 -1.11
C SER A 27 9.66 4.42 -2.62
N ALA A 28 10.80 4.29 -3.29
CA ALA A 28 10.84 4.06 -4.74
C ALA A 28 10.22 2.71 -5.14
N CYS A 29 10.48 1.65 -4.37
CA CYS A 29 9.89 0.33 -4.63
C CYS A 29 8.38 0.32 -4.44
N TRP A 30 7.85 1.03 -3.44
CA TRP A 30 6.40 1.19 -3.28
C TRP A 30 5.77 1.88 -4.49
N LEU A 31 6.35 2.99 -4.95
CA LEU A 31 5.85 3.71 -6.13
C LEU A 31 5.89 2.85 -7.39
N LEU A 32 6.95 2.05 -7.60
CA LEU A 32 7.04 1.15 -8.75
C LEU A 32 5.98 0.04 -8.72
N LEU A 33 5.68 -0.51 -7.54
CA LEU A 33 4.65 -1.54 -7.39
C LEU A 33 3.24 -0.95 -7.54
N ALA A 34 3.00 0.22 -6.96
CA ALA A 34 1.73 0.95 -7.07
C ALA A 34 1.47 1.45 -8.50
N ALA A 35 2.51 1.77 -9.28
CA ALA A 35 2.38 2.16 -10.68
C ALA A 35 2.39 0.96 -11.66
N HIS A 36 2.42 -0.28 -11.16
CA HIS A 36 2.62 -1.43 -12.02
C HIS A 36 1.44 -1.61 -13.01
N PRO A 37 1.69 -1.87 -14.30
CA PRO A 37 0.63 -1.98 -15.31
C PRO A 37 -0.39 -3.09 -15.05
N ALA A 38 -0.03 -4.18 -14.37
CA ALA A 38 -1.00 -5.22 -14.01
C ALA A 38 -1.80 -4.84 -12.77
N GLY A 39 -3.12 -4.66 -12.93
CA GLY A 39 -4.03 -4.35 -11.82
C GLY A 39 -3.98 -5.34 -10.66
N ARG A 40 -3.72 -6.63 -10.92
CA ARG A 40 -3.54 -7.65 -9.86
C ARG A 40 -2.35 -7.37 -8.94
N VAL A 41 -1.27 -6.80 -9.47
CA VAL A 41 -0.08 -6.43 -8.66
C VAL A 41 -0.44 -5.24 -7.79
N ARG A 42 -1.13 -4.24 -8.33
CA ARG A 42 -1.59 -3.07 -7.56
C ARG A 42 -2.62 -3.45 -6.49
N ALA A 43 -3.52 -4.40 -6.76
CA ALA A 43 -4.44 -4.93 -5.76
C ALA A 43 -3.69 -5.69 -4.65
N ALA A 44 -2.66 -6.47 -5.03
CA ALA A 44 -1.77 -7.11 -4.06
C ALA A 44 -0.98 -6.09 -3.23
N VAL A 45 -0.68 -4.90 -3.75
CA VAL A 45 -0.14 -3.78 -2.97
C VAL A 45 -1.20 -3.27 -2.00
N ALA A 46 -2.37 -2.84 -2.47
CA ALA A 46 -3.44 -2.23 -1.68
C ALA A 46 -3.91 -3.09 -0.49
N SER A 47 -3.87 -4.42 -0.64
CA SER A 47 -4.28 -5.38 0.40
C SER A 47 -3.24 -5.62 1.51
N ARG A 48 -2.02 -5.07 1.40
CA ARG A 48 -0.98 -5.26 2.43
C ARG A 48 -1.25 -4.40 3.66
N ALA A 49 -0.84 -4.91 4.82
CA ALA A 49 -0.99 -4.20 6.08
C ALA A 49 0.03 -3.06 6.25
N ASP A 50 1.19 -3.17 5.59
CA ASP A 50 2.36 -2.30 5.73
C ASP A 50 2.50 -1.28 4.58
N VAL A 51 1.42 -1.08 3.79
CA VAL A 51 1.39 -0.04 2.76
C VAL A 51 1.47 1.33 3.43
N PRO A 52 2.38 2.20 2.99
CA PRO A 52 2.37 3.59 3.44
C PRO A 52 1.05 4.30 3.15
N LEU A 53 0.62 5.19 4.05
CA LEU A 53 -0.64 5.91 3.90
C LEU A 53 -0.74 6.67 2.56
N ASP A 54 0.33 7.38 2.19
CA ASP A 54 0.43 8.13 0.93
C ASP A 54 0.23 7.25 -0.31
N VAL A 55 0.80 6.04 -0.30
CA VAL A 55 0.67 5.08 -1.40
C VAL A 55 -0.74 4.50 -1.46
N LEU A 56 -1.36 4.30 -0.29
CA LEU A 56 -2.72 3.79 -0.19
C LEU A 56 -3.75 4.83 -0.64
N GLU A 57 -3.52 6.10 -0.35
CA GLU A 57 -4.32 7.24 -0.85
C GLU A 57 -4.27 7.31 -2.38
N ASP A 58 -3.08 7.21 -2.99
CA ASP A 58 -2.95 7.16 -4.45
C ASP A 58 -3.72 5.98 -5.06
N LEU A 59 -3.62 4.79 -4.45
CA LEU A 59 -4.32 3.59 -4.93
C LEU A 59 -5.85 3.66 -4.76
N ALA A 60 -6.35 4.50 -3.85
CA ALA A 60 -7.79 4.72 -3.67
C ALA A 60 -8.43 5.46 -4.86
N GLU A 61 -7.61 6.10 -5.70
CA GLU A 61 -8.02 6.76 -6.94
C GLU A 61 -7.74 5.92 -8.19
N ASP A 62 -7.28 4.67 -8.03
CA ASP A 62 -6.93 3.80 -9.15
C ASP A 62 -8.14 3.53 -10.07
N MET A 63 -7.91 3.60 -11.39
CA MET A 63 -8.94 3.33 -12.40
C MET A 63 -9.45 1.88 -12.39
N HIS A 64 -8.66 0.94 -11.84
CA HIS A 64 -9.03 -0.46 -11.75
C HIS A 64 -9.84 -0.69 -10.47
N ALA A 65 -11.16 -0.80 -10.61
CA ALA A 65 -12.11 -0.81 -9.49
C ALA A 65 -11.72 -1.72 -8.29
N PRO A 66 -11.26 -2.98 -8.48
CA PRO A 66 -10.74 -3.79 -7.37
C PRO A 66 -9.62 -3.14 -6.54
N VAL A 67 -8.68 -2.44 -7.19
CA VAL A 67 -7.55 -1.77 -6.50
C VAL A 67 -8.07 -0.63 -5.63
N ALA A 68 -8.89 0.24 -6.22
CA ALA A 68 -9.48 1.37 -5.50
C ALA A 68 -10.39 0.92 -4.36
N TYR A 69 -11.16 -0.16 -4.54
CA TYR A 69 -11.99 -0.74 -3.50
C TYR A 69 -11.14 -1.21 -2.31
N ASP A 70 -10.11 -2.01 -2.56
CA ASP A 70 -9.24 -2.54 -1.50
C ASP A 70 -8.52 -1.41 -0.74
N ALA A 71 -8.03 -0.40 -1.48
CA ALA A 71 -7.35 0.75 -0.90
C ALA A 71 -8.29 1.58 0.00
N ARG A 72 -9.49 1.90 -0.47
CA ARG A 72 -10.50 2.65 0.31
C ARG A 72 -10.93 1.89 1.56
N ALA A 73 -11.19 0.59 1.42
CA ALA A 73 -11.55 -0.26 2.55
C ALA A 73 -10.45 -0.31 3.60
N ARG A 74 -9.17 -0.21 3.20
CA ARG A 74 -8.06 -0.16 4.15
C ARG A 74 -7.93 1.22 4.81
N LEU A 75 -8.13 2.31 4.07
CA LEU A 75 -8.16 3.67 4.63
C LEU A 75 -9.25 3.82 5.69
N GLU A 76 -10.45 3.31 5.41
CA GLU A 76 -11.57 3.34 6.36
C GLU A 76 -11.24 2.59 7.66
N LYS A 77 -10.52 1.46 7.59
CA LYS A 77 -10.07 0.75 8.78
C LYS A 77 -9.04 1.57 9.58
N LEU A 78 -8.10 2.22 8.89
CA LEU A 78 -7.09 3.03 9.56
C LEU A 78 -7.70 4.24 10.28
N THR A 79 -8.70 4.90 9.68
CA THR A 79 -9.41 6.01 10.34
C THR A 79 -10.28 5.52 11.50
N ALA A 80 -10.94 4.36 11.36
CA ALA A 80 -11.69 3.76 12.45
C ALA A 80 -10.79 3.38 13.65
N ASP A 81 -9.61 2.80 13.38
CA ASP A 81 -8.63 2.44 14.41
C ASP A 81 -8.10 3.67 15.16
N GLN A 82 -7.88 4.78 14.45
CA GLN A 82 -7.45 6.06 15.05
C GLN A 82 -8.52 6.62 16.00
N ASN A 83 -9.78 6.65 15.57
CA ASN A 83 -10.88 7.17 16.39
C ASN A 83 -11.08 6.34 17.67
N HIS A 84 -10.94 5.01 17.60
CA HIS A 84 -11.07 4.14 18.78
C HIS A 84 -9.91 4.31 19.79
N THR A 85 -8.73 4.75 19.35
CA THR A 85 -7.63 5.06 20.27
C THR A 85 -7.83 6.36 21.05
N GLU A 86 -8.51 7.36 20.46
CA GLU A 86 -8.77 8.66 21.09
C GLU A 86 -9.86 8.57 22.17
N ASP A 87 -10.89 7.76 21.96
CA ASP A 87 -11.98 7.54 22.93
C ASP A 87 -11.49 6.89 24.24
N ARG A 88 -10.41 6.11 24.19
CA ARG A 88 -9.87 5.39 25.37
C ARG A 88 -9.14 6.30 26.35
N TRP A 89 -8.66 7.47 25.91
CA TRP A 89 -7.90 8.42 26.75
C TRP A 89 -8.79 9.55 27.31
N GLY A 90 -10.00 9.76 26.77
CA GLY A 90 -10.93 10.81 27.21
C GLY A 90 -11.68 10.55 28.52
N SER A 91 -11.44 9.42 29.21
CA SER A 91 -12.18 9.02 30.42
C SER A 91 -11.41 9.21 31.74
N GLU A 92 -10.22 9.81 31.72
CA GLU A 92 -9.43 10.08 32.93
C GLU A 92 -9.46 11.57 33.31
N HIS A 93 -10.64 12.12 33.65
CA HIS A 93 -10.77 13.42 34.33
C HIS A 93 -11.89 13.39 35.37
#